data_AF-A0A9X9BYQ4-F1
#
_entry.id   AF-A0A9X9BYQ4-F1
#
_cell.length_a   1.000
_cell.length_b   1.000
_cell.length_c   1.000
_cell.angle_alpha   90.00
_cell.angle_beta   90.00
_cell.angle_gamma   90.00
#
_symmetry.space_group_name_H-M   'P 1'
#
loop_
_entity.id
_entity.type
_entity.pdbx_description
1 polymer ?
#
loop_
_entity_poly.entity_id
_entity_poly.type
_entity_poly.pdbx_seq_one_letter_code
_entity_poly.pdbx_strand_id
1 'polypeptide(L)'
;MMLTEVRQADIQIDLYGEGAADRAVALETFFRSAYAWEQVKARDLRVAPLYCTDAIQAPFIDAEAQWEERYMLTLSVQVHISIAVPQAYFTRVNFKTTQVDT
;
A
#
# COMPACT_ATOMS: atom_id res chain seq x y z
N MET A 1 -11.80 -2.86 -20.73
CA MET A 1 -12.39 -1.91 -19.74
C MET A 1 -11.36 -1.63 -18.65
N MET A 2 -11.29 -0.41 -18.11
CA MET A 2 -10.38 -0.07 -17.00
C MET A 2 -11.21 0.10 -15.72
N LEU A 3 -10.86 -0.63 -14.66
CA LEU A 3 -11.46 -0.47 -13.34
C LEU A 3 -10.48 0.26 -12.45
N THR A 4 -10.94 1.31 -11.78
CA THR A 4 -10.15 2.13 -10.88
C THR A 4 -10.75 2.13 -9.48
N GLU A 5 -9.92 1.91 -8.47
CA GLU A 5 -10.30 1.91 -7.06
C GLU A 5 -9.31 2.75 -6.26
N VAL A 6 -9.81 3.49 -5.28
CA VAL A 6 -8.99 4.21 -4.31
C VAL A 6 -9.04 3.43 -3.00
N ARG A 7 -7.88 3.07 -2.46
CA ARG A 7 -7.77 2.31 -1.22
C ARG A 7 -6.83 2.99 -0.23
N GLN A 8 -7.10 2.83 1.05
CA GLN A 8 -6.13 3.11 2.10
C GLN A 8 -5.29 1.84 2.34
N ALA A 9 -3.98 2.01 2.49
CA ALA A 9 -3.06 0.99 2.92
C ALA A 9 -2.35 1.47 4.19
N ASP A 10 -2.39 0.65 5.23
CA ASP A 10 -1.74 0.91 6.51
C ASP A 10 -0.48 0.05 6.60
N ILE A 11 0.67 0.71 6.77
CA ILE A 11 1.99 0.10 6.79
C ILE A 11 2.55 0.29 8.19
N GLN A 12 2.71 -0.81 8.93
CA GLN A 12 3.39 -0.79 10.21
C GLN A 12 4.91 -0.76 9.99
N ILE A 13 5.58 0.16 10.68
CA ILE A 13 7.02 0.32 10.67
C ILE A 13 7.53 0.09 12.08
N ASP A 14 8.44 -0.89 12.20
CA ASP A 14 9.07 -1.27 13.45
C ASP A 14 10.55 -0.90 13.40
N LEU A 15 11.02 -0.23 14.45
CA LEU A 15 12.38 0.27 14.58
C LEU A 15 13.01 -0.37 15.81
N TYR A 16 14.23 -0.87 15.62
CA TYR A 16 15.01 -1.61 16.63
C TYR A 16 16.41 -1.00 16.78
N GLY A 17 17.08 -1.39 17.87
CA GLY A 17 18.47 -1.06 18.16
C GLY A 17 18.70 0.36 18.70
N GLU A 18 19.97 0.69 18.93
CA GLU A 18 20.38 1.97 19.51
C GLU A 18 19.83 3.16 18.70
N GLY A 19 19.22 4.13 19.39
CA GLY A 19 18.61 5.31 18.76
C GLY A 19 17.29 5.04 18.02
N ALA A 20 16.63 3.89 18.25
CA ALA A 20 15.33 3.60 17.63
C ALA A 20 14.26 4.64 17.99
N ALA A 21 14.28 5.14 19.22
CA ALA A 21 13.39 6.21 19.68
C ALA A 21 13.49 7.48 18.82
N ASP A 22 14.72 8.00 18.66
CA ASP A 22 14.96 9.22 17.89
C ASP A 22 14.59 9.04 16.42
N ARG A 23 14.90 7.88 15.84
CA ARG A 23 14.50 7.53 14.47
C ARG A 23 12.98 7.46 14.32
N ALA A 24 12.27 6.92 15.31
CA ALA A 24 10.82 6.81 15.27
C ALA A 24 10.16 8.20 15.26
N VAL A 25 10.62 9.11 16.12
CA VAL A 25 10.16 10.50 16.16
C VAL A 25 10.49 11.25 14.87
N ALA A 26 11.70 11.05 14.33
CA ALA A 26 12.10 11.66 13.06
C ALA A 26 11.23 11.17 11.90
N LEU A 27 10.92 9.87 11.85
CA LEU A 27 10.10 9.26 10.81
C LEU A 27 8.65 9.74 10.89
N GLU A 28 8.08 9.79 12.10
CA GLU A 28 6.78 10.38 12.36
C GLU A 28 6.71 11.83 11.89
N THR A 29 7.69 12.65 12.29
CA THR A 29 7.77 14.07 11.92
C THR A 29 7.86 14.24 10.41
N PHE A 30 8.68 13.42 9.75
CA PHE A 30 8.81 13.42 8.30
C PHE A 30 7.47 13.13 7.63
N PHE A 31 6.80 12.03 7.98
CA PHE A 31 5.55 11.63 7.32
C PHE A 31 4.36 12.53 7.62
N ARG A 32 4.40 13.31 8.71
CA ARG A 32 3.41 14.37 9.01
C ARG A 32 3.69 15.70 8.30
N SER A 33 4.81 15.82 7.59
CA SER A 33 5.19 17.05 6.91
C SER A 33 4.68 17.10 5.46
N ALA A 34 4.47 18.32 4.95
CA ALA A 34 4.21 18.55 3.52
C ALA A 34 5.37 18.06 2.63
N TYR A 35 6.59 18.04 3.16
CA TYR A 35 7.76 17.56 2.44
C TYR A 35 7.66 16.06 2.10
N ALA A 36 7.17 15.22 3.03
CA ALA A 36 6.94 13.80 2.70
C ALA A 36 5.89 13.62 1.61
N TRP A 37 4.83 14.44 1.60
CA TRP A 37 3.84 14.45 0.54
C TRP A 37 4.47 14.72 -0.83
N GLU A 38 5.29 15.78 -0.94
CA GLU A 38 6.00 16.14 -2.16
C GLU A 38 6.92 15.00 -2.62
N GLN A 39 7.69 14.43 -1.69
CA GLN A 39 8.62 13.36 -2.03
C GLN A 39 7.93 12.08 -2.50
N VAL A 40 6.80 11.71 -1.89
CA VAL A 40 6.03 10.54 -2.35
C VAL A 40 5.39 10.81 -3.70
N LYS A 41 4.80 11.99 -3.93
CA LYS A 41 4.20 12.36 -5.23
C LYS A 41 5.23 12.46 -6.34
N ALA A 42 6.46 12.86 -6.05
CA ALA A 42 7.56 12.85 -7.01
C ALA A 42 7.96 11.42 -7.44
N ARG A 43 7.66 10.39 -6.64
CA ARG A 43 7.93 8.98 -6.96
C ARG A 43 6.76 8.31 -7.67
N ASP A 44 5.55 8.49 -7.16
CA ASP A 44 4.34 7.96 -7.79
C ASP A 44 3.13 8.86 -7.50
N LEU A 45 2.55 9.41 -8.56
CA LEU A 45 1.38 10.28 -8.47
C LEU A 45 0.13 9.55 -7.93
N ARG A 46 0.10 8.22 -7.98
CA ARG A 46 -1.02 7.38 -7.51
C ARG A 46 -0.97 7.12 -6.01
N VAL A 47 0.15 7.41 -5.35
CA VAL A 47 0.34 7.21 -3.91
C VAL A 47 0.34 8.55 -3.20
N ALA A 48 -0.27 8.61 -2.03
CA ALA A 48 -0.49 9.83 -1.27
C ALA A 48 -0.39 9.52 0.23
N PRO A 49 0.57 10.08 0.99
CA PRO A 49 0.56 9.98 2.45
C PRO A 49 -0.71 10.60 3.02
N LEU A 50 -1.37 9.94 3.97
CA LEU A 50 -2.55 10.48 4.65
C LEU A 50 -2.19 10.98 6.05
N TYR A 51 -1.75 10.07 6.91
CA TYR A 51 -1.33 10.37 8.26
C TYR A 51 -0.37 9.28 8.75
N CYS A 52 0.34 9.61 9.83
CA CYS A 52 1.18 8.69 10.57
C CYS A 52 0.70 8.69 12.01
N THR A 53 0.66 7.52 12.67
CA THR A 53 0.40 7.46 14.11
C THR A 53 1.57 8.04 14.90
N ASP A 54 1.39 8.24 16.21
CA ASP A 54 2.50 8.56 17.10
C ASP A 54 3.43 7.34 17.20
N ALA A 55 4.72 7.58 17.40
CA ALA A 55 5.67 6.52 17.73
C ALA A 55 5.41 5.98 19.13
N ILE A 56 5.14 4.68 19.24
CA ILE A 56 4.92 3.99 20.52
C ILE A 56 6.05 3.01 20.82
N GLN A 57 6.52 3.00 22.07
CA GLN A 57 7.43 1.96 22.53
C GLN A 57 6.63 0.71 22.87
N ALA A 58 6.99 -0.40 22.24
CA ALA A 58 6.38 -1.70 22.48
C ALA A 58 7.45 -2.67 22.97
N PRO A 59 7.18 -3.49 23.99
CA PRO A 59 8.10 -4.55 24.36
C PRO A 59 8.18 -5.60 23.24
N PHE A 60 9.39 -6.05 22.93
CA PHE A 60 9.62 -7.21 22.07
C PHE A 60 10.50 -8.21 22.83
N ILE A 61 10.03 -9.47 22.84
CA ILE A 61 10.76 -10.60 23.42
C ILE A 61 11.13 -11.49 22.23
N ASP A 62 12.42 -11.65 21.98
CA ASP A 62 12.93 -12.53 20.92
C ASP A 62 12.88 -14.02 21.33
N ALA A 63 13.34 -14.90 20.44
CA ALA A 63 13.34 -16.34 20.70
C ALA A 63 14.34 -16.73 21.80
N GLU A 64 15.32 -15.88 22.08
CA GLU A 64 16.38 -16.00 23.07
C GLU A 64 16.03 -15.33 24.42
N ALA A 65 14.78 -14.87 24.58
CA ALA A 65 14.25 -14.17 25.74
C ALA A 65 15.03 -12.89 26.13
N GLN A 66 15.72 -12.27 25.18
CA GLN A 66 16.31 -10.94 25.36
C GLN A 66 15.24 -9.87 25.18
N TRP A 67 15.33 -8.85 26.04
CA TRP A 67 14.52 -7.65 25.92
C TRP A 67 15.14 -6.75 24.85
N GLU A 68 14.39 -6.48 23.79
CA GLU A 68 14.80 -5.52 22.78
C GLU A 68 13.84 -4.34 22.75
N GLU A 69 14.40 -3.13 22.70
CA GLU A 69 13.62 -1.92 22.52
C GLU A 69 13.08 -1.88 21.09
N ARG A 70 11.74 -1.88 20.98
CA ARG A 70 11.03 -1.75 19.72
C ARG A 70 10.16 -0.50 19.76
N TYR A 71 10.28 0.31 18.72
CA TYR A 71 9.40 1.45 18.46
C TYR A 71 8.55 1.17 17.24
N MET A 72 7.25 1.44 17.34
CA MET A 72 6.28 1.17 16.30
C MET A 72 5.54 2.44 15.91
N LEU A 73 5.29 2.60 14.62
CA LEU A 73 4.34 3.57 14.08
C LEU A 73 3.65 2.99 12.85
N THR A 74 2.45 3.49 12.54
CA THR A 74 1.70 3.11 11.35
C THR A 74 1.63 4.29 10.40
N LEU A 75 2.11 4.09 9.18
CA LEU A 75 1.94 5.02 8.07
C LEU A 75 0.70 4.61 7.26
N SER A 76 -0.29 5.50 7.20
CA SER A 76 -1.46 5.34 6.36
C SER A 76 -1.26 6.11 5.05
N VAL A 77 -1.44 5.41 3.93
CA VAL A 77 -1.34 6.00 2.59
C VAL A 77 -2.60 5.70 1.77
N GLN A 78 -2.95 6.60 0.87
CA GLN A 78 -3.94 6.36 -0.17
C GLN A 78 -3.26 5.92 -1.45
N VAL A 79 -3.75 4.83 -2.05
CA VAL A 79 -3.25 4.27 -3.31
C VAL A 79 -4.38 4.20 -4.33
N HIS A 80 -4.12 4.73 -5.53
CA HIS A 80 -5.01 4.62 -6.68
C HIS A 80 -4.62 3.39 -7.49
N ILE A 81 -5.46 2.35 -7.44
CA ILE A 81 -5.23 1.08 -8.13
C ILE A 81 -6.03 1.10 -9.42
N SER A 82 -5.39 0.71 -10.52
CA SER A 82 -6.05 0.57 -11.82
C SER A 82 -5.76 -0.81 -12.40
N ILE A 83 -6.82 -1.54 -12.76
CA ILE A 83 -6.70 -2.84 -13.43
C ILE A 83 -7.28 -2.75 -14.83
N ALA A 84 -6.53 -3.29 -15.80
CA ALA A 84 -6.99 -3.44 -17.17
C ALA A 84 -7.66 -4.81 -17.30
N VAL A 85 -8.97 -4.81 -17.56
CA VAL A 85 -9.75 -6.03 -17.79
C VAL A 85 -9.85 -6.28 -19.29
N PRO A 86 -9.30 -7.39 -19.81
CA PRO A 86 -9.47 -7.80 -21.20
C PRO A 86 -10.96 -8.08 -21.46
N GLN A 87 -11.48 -7.57 -22.58
CA GLN A 87 -12.84 -7.87 -23.01
C GLN A 87 -12.82 -8.98 -24.05
N ALA A 88 -13.57 -10.06 -23.82
CA ALA A 88 -13.76 -11.09 -24.81
C ALA A 88 -14.80 -10.63 -25.84
N TYR A 89 -14.37 -10.43 -27.08
CA TYR A 89 -15.25 -10.28 -28.22
C TYR A 89 -15.30 -11.60 -29.00
N PHE A 90 -16.46 -11.94 -29.56
CA PHE A 90 -16.55 -13.04 -30.53
C PHE A 90 -15.87 -12.60 -31.83
N THR A 91 -14.71 -13.17 -32.13
CA THR A 91 -13.95 -12.85 -33.36
C THR A 91 -14.62 -13.42 -34.62
N ARG A 92 -15.33 -14.55 -34.51
CA ARG A 92 -16.02 -15.18 -35.64
C ARG A 92 -17.18 -16.05 -35.17
N VAL A 93 -18.32 -15.95 -35.85
CA VAL A 93 -19.46 -16.85 -35.69
C VAL A 93 -19.44 -17.84 -36.85
N ASN A 94 -19.43 -19.13 -36.56
CA ASN A 94 -19.63 -20.18 -37.57
C ASN A 94 -21.08 -20.64 -37.49
N PHE A 95 -21.89 -20.35 -38.51
CA PHE A 95 -23.22 -20.92 -38.66
C PHE A 95 -23.21 -22.02 -39.73
N LYS A 96 -23.96 -23.09 -39.49
CA LYS A 96 -24.22 -24.15 -40.46
C LYS A 96 -25.73 -24.18 -40.69
N THR A 97 -26.16 -23.87 -41.90
CA THR A 97 -27.56 -24.01 -42.30
C THR A 97 -27.80 -25.46 -42.71
N THR A 98 -28.80 -26.09 -42.11
CA THR A 98 -29.29 -27.41 -42.55
C THR A 98 -30.65 -27.18 -43.19
N GLN A 99 -30.78 -27.54 -44.46
CA GLN A 99 -32.07 -27.53 -45.14
C GLN A 99 -32.86 -28.76 -44.66
N VAL A 100 -34.13 -28.55 -44.32
CA VAL A 100 -35.08 -29.63 -44.04
C VAL A 100 -35.90 -29.79 -45.31
N ASP A 101 -35.72 -30.91 -46.02
CA ASP A 101 -36.50 -31.21 -47.21
C ASP A 101 -37.98 -31.36 -46.81
N THR A 102 -38.85 -30.63 -47.50
CA THR A 102 -40.32 -30.67 -47.37
C THR A 102 -40.90 -31.65 -48.40
#